data_AF-A0A1P8NC69-F1
#
_entry.id   AF-A0A1P8NC69-F1
#
_cell.length_a   1.000
_cell.length_b   1.000
_cell.length_c   1.000
_cell.angle_alpha   90.00
_cell.angle_beta   90.00
_cell.angle_gamma   90.00
#
_symmetry.space_group_name_H-M   'P 1'
#
loop_
_entity.id
_entity.type
_entity.pdbx_description
1 polymer ?
#
loop_
_entity_poly.entity_id
_entity_poly.type
_entity_poly.pdbx_seq_one_letter_code
_entity_poly.pdbx_strand_id
1 'polypeptide(L)'
;MTDLAEHAGLWPLEHPRTIRLALRTAEFSDDAEVLDSLARSGVTSEVMRKIAHNPATAERTLEYLVELDERWMTYPVTRRRDVSAGFVDRIAQRLTDRNAIYHASSAPCADETTLRYLAGHPSAPAAAAETVDARLGDTIHPAA
;
A
#
# COMPACT_ATOMS: atom_id res chain seq x y z
N MET A 1 24.07 23.06 -35.43
CA MET A 1 23.13 21.93 -35.24
C MET A 1 23.69 21.10 -34.11
N THR A 2 23.29 21.43 -32.90
CA THR A 2 23.77 20.77 -31.68
C THR A 2 22.62 19.93 -31.16
N ASP A 3 22.91 18.64 -31.00
CA ASP A 3 22.01 17.57 -30.65
C ASP A 3 21.34 17.83 -29.29
N LEU A 4 20.01 17.79 -29.25
CA LEU A 4 19.17 18.12 -28.09
C LEU A 4 18.78 16.86 -27.31
N ALA A 5 19.66 15.85 -27.31
CA ALA A 5 19.40 14.51 -26.76
C ALA A 5 20.09 14.21 -25.41
N GLU A 6 20.64 15.19 -24.70
CA GLU A 6 21.44 14.95 -23.48
C GLU A 6 20.96 15.69 -22.21
N HIS A 7 19.65 15.92 -22.03
CA HIS A 7 19.16 16.49 -20.76
C HIS A 7 18.03 15.67 -20.12
N ALA A 8 18.07 14.35 -20.25
CA ALA A 8 17.38 13.43 -19.32
C ALA A 8 18.22 13.26 -18.04
N GLY A 9 18.69 14.38 -17.49
CA GLY A 9 19.37 14.41 -16.20
C GLY A 9 18.34 14.04 -15.14
N LEU A 10 18.44 12.81 -14.64
CA LEU A 10 17.97 12.41 -13.32
C LEU A 10 18.46 13.48 -12.34
N TRP A 11 17.62 14.47 -12.03
CA TRP A 11 17.88 15.35 -10.91
C TRP A 11 17.96 14.44 -9.69
N PRO A 12 19.06 14.44 -8.92
CA PRO A 12 19.11 13.64 -7.71
C PRO A 12 17.93 14.08 -6.85
N LEU A 13 17.08 13.11 -6.48
CA LEU A 13 15.95 13.29 -5.56
C LEU A 13 16.40 13.73 -4.15
N GLU A 14 17.66 14.11 -3.99
CA GLU A 14 18.31 14.60 -2.77
C GLU A 14 18.22 16.13 -2.63
N HIS A 15 17.84 16.86 -3.68
CA HIS A 15 17.72 18.32 -3.58
C HIS A 15 16.49 18.71 -2.72
N PRO A 16 16.64 19.51 -1.64
CA PRO A 16 15.55 19.78 -0.69
C PRO A 16 14.27 20.36 -1.30
N ARG A 17 14.40 21.16 -2.37
CA ARG A 17 13.24 21.71 -3.10
C ARG A 17 12.47 20.63 -3.85
N THR A 18 13.18 19.68 -4.45
CA THR A 18 12.59 18.55 -5.19
C THR A 18 11.89 17.61 -4.22
N ILE A 19 12.49 17.35 -3.05
CA ILE A 19 11.86 16.55 -1.97
C ILE A 19 10.55 17.22 -1.52
N ARG A 20 10.57 18.53 -1.24
CA ARG A 20 9.35 19.26 -0.82
C ARG A 20 8.25 19.23 -1.87
N LEU A 21 8.62 19.35 -3.16
CA LEU A 21 7.67 19.25 -4.25
C LEU A 21 7.08 17.84 -4.32
N ALA A 22 7.92 16.80 -4.28
CA ALA A 22 7.49 15.41 -4.28
C ALA A 22 6.56 15.09 -3.10
N LEU A 23 6.87 15.56 -1.90
CA LEU A 23 6.01 15.40 -0.71
C LEU A 23 4.64 16.07 -0.91
N ARG A 24 4.60 17.30 -1.44
CA ARG A 24 3.33 17.99 -1.73
C ARG A 24 2.54 17.27 -2.82
N THR A 25 3.19 16.85 -3.89
CA THR A 25 2.54 16.14 -4.99
C THR A 25 1.95 14.82 -4.48
N ALA A 26 2.72 14.05 -3.72
CA ALA A 26 2.26 12.79 -3.12
C ALA A 26 1.04 12.98 -2.21
N GLU A 27 0.98 14.08 -1.46
CA GLU A 27 -0.08 14.32 -0.48
C GLU A 27 -1.35 14.93 -1.08
N PHE A 28 -1.22 15.79 -2.09
CA PHE A 28 -2.33 16.65 -2.54
C PHE A 28 -2.71 16.49 -4.01
N SER A 29 -1.94 15.73 -4.81
CA SER A 29 -2.34 15.48 -6.19
C SER A 29 -3.59 14.60 -6.23
N ASP A 30 -4.53 14.97 -7.09
CA ASP A 30 -5.74 14.23 -7.45
C ASP A 30 -5.57 13.43 -8.76
N ASP A 31 -4.37 13.47 -9.37
CA ASP A 31 -4.05 12.80 -10.61
C ASP A 31 -3.32 11.47 -10.34
N ALA A 32 -4.03 10.37 -10.59
CA ALA A 32 -3.51 9.02 -10.39
C ALA A 32 -2.26 8.71 -11.25
N GLU A 33 -2.15 9.27 -12.45
CA GLU A 33 -1.01 9.06 -13.35
C GLU A 33 0.24 9.80 -12.85
N VAL A 34 0.04 11.00 -12.28
CA VAL A 34 1.11 11.76 -11.61
C VAL A 34 1.63 11.01 -10.39
N LEU A 35 0.72 10.44 -9.58
CA LEU A 35 1.09 9.65 -8.41
C LEU A 35 1.82 8.35 -8.79
N ASP A 36 1.40 7.67 -9.86
CA ASP A 36 2.09 6.48 -10.38
C ASP A 36 3.50 6.82 -10.90
N SER A 37 3.62 7.89 -11.68
CA SER A 37 4.91 8.37 -12.18
C SER A 37 5.87 8.74 -11.04
N LEU A 38 5.34 9.39 -10.00
CA LEU A 38 6.12 9.75 -8.82
C LEU A 38 6.60 8.51 -8.06
N ALA A 39 5.74 7.51 -7.86
CA ALA A 39 6.10 6.25 -7.20
C ALA A 39 7.24 5.52 -7.92
N ARG A 40 7.26 5.57 -9.25
CA ARG A 40 8.29 4.94 -10.09
C ARG A 40 9.58 5.72 -10.22
N SER A 41 9.64 6.94 -9.71
CA SER A 41 10.79 7.83 -9.88
C SER A 41 11.92 7.59 -8.87
N GLY A 42 11.85 6.57 -8.01
CA GLY A 42 12.89 6.29 -7.00
C GLY A 42 12.85 7.25 -5.80
N VAL A 43 11.64 7.62 -5.37
CA VAL A 43 11.40 8.55 -4.26
C VAL A 43 11.68 7.94 -2.89
N THR A 44 11.81 8.79 -1.87
CA THR A 44 12.05 8.34 -0.49
C THR A 44 10.86 7.59 0.08
N SER A 45 11.09 6.78 1.12
CA SER A 45 10.02 6.05 1.84
C SER A 45 8.94 6.97 2.42
N GLU A 46 9.28 8.22 2.74
CA GLU A 46 8.31 9.22 3.21
C GLU A 46 7.36 9.64 2.09
N VAL A 47 7.87 9.88 0.88
CA VAL A 47 7.05 10.19 -0.29
C VAL A 47 6.17 8.99 -0.64
N MET A 48 6.73 7.77 -0.66
CA MET A 48 5.96 6.54 -0.92
C MET A 48 4.82 6.37 0.09
N ARG A 49 5.06 6.64 1.37
CA ARG A 49 4.02 6.59 2.40
C ARG A 49 2.91 7.61 2.16
N LYS A 50 3.24 8.84 1.71
CA LYS A 50 2.25 9.85 1.34
C LYS A 50 1.42 9.41 0.13
N ILE A 51 2.05 8.84 -0.89
CA ILE A 51 1.35 8.24 -2.04
C ILE A 51 0.40 7.15 -1.56
N ALA A 52 0.84 6.24 -0.68
CA ALA A 52 0.00 5.16 -0.17
C ALA A 52 -1.25 5.67 0.56
N HIS A 53 -1.17 6.80 1.27
CA HIS A 53 -2.31 7.41 1.97
C HIS A 53 -3.21 8.28 1.08
N ASN A 54 -2.75 8.66 -0.11
CA ASN A 54 -3.53 9.52 -0.99
C ASN A 54 -4.68 8.73 -1.65
N PRO A 55 -5.95 9.15 -1.48
CA PRO A 55 -7.11 8.45 -2.02
C PRO A 55 -7.16 8.44 -3.56
N ALA A 56 -6.50 9.39 -4.23
CA ALA A 56 -6.39 9.41 -5.69
C ALA A 56 -5.40 8.37 -6.23
N THR A 57 -4.57 7.77 -5.38
CA THR A 57 -3.64 6.72 -5.80
C THR A 57 -4.40 5.48 -6.23
N ALA A 58 -4.19 5.07 -7.48
CA ALA A 58 -4.79 3.88 -8.05
C ALA A 58 -4.25 2.59 -7.41
N GLU A 59 -5.10 1.56 -7.33
CA GLU A 59 -4.74 0.24 -6.77
C GLU A 59 -3.46 -0.33 -7.38
N ARG A 60 -3.27 -0.23 -8.71
CA ARG A 60 -2.05 -0.71 -9.39
C ARG A 60 -0.76 -0.08 -8.85
N THR A 61 -0.83 1.19 -8.44
CA THR A 61 0.30 1.91 -7.86
C THR A 61 0.53 1.46 -6.43
N LEU A 62 -0.55 1.21 -5.67
CA LEU A 62 -0.46 0.62 -4.33
C LEU A 62 0.11 -0.80 -4.35
N GLU A 63 -0.26 -1.64 -5.33
CA GLU A 63 0.33 -2.97 -5.54
C GLU A 63 1.85 -2.86 -5.71
N TYR A 64 2.29 -1.95 -6.59
CA TYR A 64 3.72 -1.68 -6.80
C TYR A 64 4.44 -1.24 -5.52
N LEU A 65 3.82 -0.41 -4.67
CA LEU A 65 4.43 -0.01 -3.39
C LEU A 65 4.58 -1.19 -2.43
N VAL A 66 3.60 -2.09 -2.36
CA VAL A 66 3.69 -3.31 -1.52
C VAL A 66 4.75 -4.27 -2.05
N GLU A 67 4.87 -4.42 -3.38
CA GLU A 67 5.91 -5.25 -3.99
C GLU A 67 7.32 -4.71 -3.71
N LEU A 68 7.47 -3.39 -3.64
CA LEU A 68 8.76 -2.76 -3.34
C LEU A 68 9.19 -2.92 -1.88
N ASP A 69 8.25 -2.80 -0.94
CA ASP A 69 8.53 -2.99 0.49
C ASP A 69 7.27 -3.49 1.23
N GLU A 70 7.10 -4.81 1.20
CA GLU A 70 5.96 -5.49 1.79
C GLU A 70 5.79 -5.12 3.27
N ARG A 71 6.91 -5.08 4.00
CA ARG A 71 6.93 -4.89 5.45
C ARG A 71 6.43 -3.51 5.85
N TRP A 72 6.79 -2.47 5.11
CA TRP A 72 6.43 -1.10 5.46
C TRP A 72 5.18 -0.58 4.74
N MET A 73 4.87 -1.09 3.54
CA MET A 73 3.77 -0.57 2.72
C MET A 73 2.46 -1.34 2.91
N THR A 74 2.48 -2.59 3.38
CA THR A 74 1.23 -3.36 3.56
C THR A 74 0.28 -2.67 4.54
N TYR A 75 0.75 -2.16 5.67
CA TYR A 75 -0.11 -1.48 6.64
C TYR A 75 -0.81 -0.23 6.07
N PRO A 76 -0.10 0.80 5.56
CA PRO A 76 -0.76 1.99 5.05
C PRO A 76 -1.70 1.70 3.87
N VAL A 77 -1.37 0.72 3.03
CA VAL A 77 -2.18 0.31 1.89
C VAL A 77 -3.44 -0.44 2.32
N THR A 78 -3.31 -1.48 3.14
CA THR A 78 -4.44 -2.35 3.49
C THR A 78 -5.38 -1.74 4.53
N ARG A 79 -4.99 -0.66 5.22
CA ARG A 79 -5.87 0.09 6.14
C ARG A 79 -6.81 1.07 5.46
N ARG A 80 -6.66 1.28 4.15
CA ARG A 80 -7.55 2.10 3.33
C ARG A 80 -8.95 1.52 3.29
N ARG A 81 -9.95 2.41 3.18
CA ARG A 81 -11.37 2.06 3.05
C ARG A 81 -11.93 2.29 1.65
N ASP A 82 -11.15 2.93 0.80
CA ASP A 82 -11.46 3.30 -0.59
C ASP A 82 -10.86 2.31 -1.60
N VAL A 83 -10.26 1.21 -1.13
CA VAL A 83 -9.79 0.09 -1.97
C VAL A 83 -10.82 -1.04 -2.01
N SER A 84 -10.81 -1.81 -3.08
CA SER A 84 -11.72 -2.94 -3.26
C SER A 84 -11.32 -4.15 -2.40
N ALA A 85 -12.29 -5.01 -2.07
CA ALA A 85 -12.01 -6.29 -1.41
C ALA A 85 -11.11 -7.19 -2.28
N GLY A 86 -11.36 -7.22 -3.59
CA GLY A 86 -10.55 -7.99 -4.54
C GLY A 86 -9.10 -7.51 -4.63
N PHE A 87 -8.82 -6.23 -4.37
CA PHE A 87 -7.45 -5.74 -4.22
C PHE A 87 -6.78 -6.29 -2.96
N VAL A 88 -7.47 -6.27 -1.83
CA VAL A 88 -6.92 -6.81 -0.58
C VAL A 88 -6.62 -8.31 -0.71
N ASP A 89 -7.49 -9.07 -1.38
CA ASP A 89 -7.25 -10.49 -1.72
C ASP A 89 -5.97 -10.68 -2.57
N ARG A 90 -5.82 -9.92 -3.65
CA ARG A 90 -4.61 -9.97 -4.50
C ARG A 90 -3.32 -9.68 -3.73
N ILE A 91 -3.35 -8.69 -2.83
CA ILE A 91 -2.23 -8.38 -1.96
C ILE A 91 -1.97 -9.57 -1.02
N ALA A 92 -2.99 -10.03 -0.29
CA ALA A 92 -2.91 -11.10 0.69
C ALA A 92 -2.27 -12.38 0.12
N GLN A 93 -2.64 -12.78 -1.10
CA GLN A 93 -2.12 -13.98 -1.76
C GLN A 93 -0.61 -13.94 -2.06
N ARG A 94 0.01 -12.76 -2.06
CA ARG A 94 1.43 -12.57 -2.40
C ARG A 94 2.30 -12.30 -1.17
N LEU A 95 1.70 -12.08 -0.01
CA LEU A 95 2.43 -11.74 1.20
C LEU A 95 3.27 -12.92 1.71
N THR A 96 4.50 -12.62 2.11
CA THR A 96 5.42 -13.60 2.68
C THR A 96 5.94 -13.17 4.05
N ASP A 97 5.91 -11.86 4.34
CA ASP A 97 6.35 -11.31 5.62
C ASP A 97 5.28 -11.47 6.70
N ARG A 98 5.71 -11.97 7.85
CA ARG A 98 4.86 -12.21 9.02
C ARG A 98 4.13 -10.94 9.49
N ASN A 99 4.79 -9.77 9.47
CA ASN A 99 4.16 -8.52 9.93
C ASN A 99 3.19 -7.99 8.88
N ALA A 100 3.54 -8.09 7.60
CA ALA A 100 2.64 -7.74 6.52
C ALA A 100 1.35 -8.57 6.56
N ILE A 101 1.45 -9.90 6.74
CA ILE A 101 0.30 -10.80 6.90
C ILE A 101 -0.57 -10.37 8.10
N TYR A 102 0.05 -10.07 9.23
CA TYR A 102 -0.68 -9.54 10.40
C TYR A 102 -1.42 -8.25 10.07
N HIS A 103 -0.78 -7.29 9.42
CA HIS A 103 -1.42 -6.03 9.06
C HIS A 103 -2.58 -6.22 8.07
N ALA A 104 -2.41 -7.09 7.05
CA ALA A 104 -3.45 -7.42 6.10
C ALA A 104 -4.64 -8.13 6.77
N SER A 105 -4.42 -8.93 7.82
CA SER A 105 -5.51 -9.58 8.58
C SER A 105 -6.46 -8.58 9.26
N SER A 106 -6.01 -7.33 9.40
CA SER A 106 -6.78 -6.20 9.96
C SER A 106 -7.35 -5.25 8.89
N ALA A 107 -7.31 -5.63 7.61
CA ALA A 107 -7.76 -4.76 6.51
C ALA A 107 -9.29 -4.60 6.50
N PRO A 108 -9.85 -3.39 6.61
CA PRO A 108 -11.29 -3.18 6.74
C PRO A 108 -12.09 -3.67 5.52
N CYS A 109 -11.48 -3.66 4.33
CA CYS A 109 -12.13 -4.11 3.10
C CYS A 109 -11.92 -5.60 2.78
N ALA A 110 -11.11 -6.33 3.56
CA ALA A 110 -10.94 -7.77 3.35
C ALA A 110 -12.27 -8.51 3.54
N ASP A 111 -12.58 -9.40 2.60
CA ASP A 111 -13.69 -10.34 2.75
C ASP A 111 -13.32 -11.49 3.70
N GLU A 112 -14.34 -12.23 4.11
CA GLU A 112 -14.19 -13.33 5.06
C GLU A 112 -13.25 -14.43 4.54
N THR A 113 -13.29 -14.73 3.24
CA THR A 113 -12.40 -15.71 2.60
C THR A 113 -10.93 -15.30 2.68
N THR A 114 -10.63 -14.03 2.41
CA THR A 114 -9.30 -13.44 2.53
C THR A 114 -8.81 -13.46 3.97
N LEU A 115 -9.69 -13.11 4.92
CA LEU A 115 -9.35 -13.14 6.35
C LEU A 115 -9.01 -14.55 6.83
N ARG A 116 -9.81 -15.55 6.46
CA ARG A 116 -9.52 -16.96 6.79
C ARG A 116 -8.22 -17.43 6.14
N TYR A 117 -7.96 -17.04 4.90
CA TYR A 117 -6.70 -17.34 4.21
C TYR A 117 -5.50 -16.78 4.99
N LEU A 118 -5.55 -15.51 5.40
CA LEU A 118 -4.49 -14.86 6.16
C LEU A 118 -4.27 -15.48 7.54
N ALA A 119 -5.35 -15.88 8.24
CA ALA A 119 -5.28 -16.58 9.52
C ALA A 119 -4.61 -17.96 9.41
N GLY A 120 -4.88 -18.68 8.32
CA GLY A 120 -4.31 -20.01 8.05
C GLY A 120 -2.96 -19.98 7.34
N HIS A 121 -2.42 -18.81 7.02
CA HIS A 121 -1.19 -18.70 6.23
C HIS A 121 0.02 -19.28 6.99
N PRO A 122 0.92 -20.07 6.38
CA PRO A 122 2.03 -20.73 7.07
C PRO A 122 2.98 -19.76 7.82
N SER A 123 3.14 -18.55 7.28
CA SER A 123 3.96 -17.49 7.88
C SER A 123 3.19 -16.57 8.83
N ALA A 124 1.89 -16.80 9.06
CA ALA A 124 1.07 -15.94 9.90
C ALA A 124 1.52 -16.03 11.38
N PRO A 125 1.57 -14.89 12.10
CA PRO A 125 1.64 -14.94 13.55
C PRO A 125 0.32 -15.47 14.13
N ALA A 126 0.37 -16.09 15.31
CA ALA A 126 -0.83 -16.48 16.06
C ALA A 126 -1.82 -15.31 16.25
N ALA A 127 -1.31 -14.10 16.48
CA ALA A 127 -2.11 -12.89 16.59
C ALA A 127 -2.97 -12.57 15.34
N ALA A 128 -2.60 -13.05 14.14
CA ALA A 128 -3.42 -12.88 12.95
C ALA A 128 -4.69 -13.74 13.03
N ALA A 129 -4.57 -14.99 13.47
CA ALA A 129 -5.72 -15.87 13.69
C ALA A 129 -6.64 -15.30 14.77
N GLU A 130 -6.10 -14.85 15.91
CA GLU A 130 -6.86 -14.21 16.98
C GLU A 130 -7.63 -12.96 16.49
N THR A 131 -6.97 -12.13 15.67
CA THR A 131 -7.58 -10.92 15.08
C THR A 131 -8.73 -11.27 14.14
N VAL A 132 -8.56 -12.30 13.32
CA VAL A 132 -9.60 -12.76 12.39
C VAL A 132 -10.77 -13.38 13.14
N ASP A 133 -10.51 -14.23 14.13
CA ASP A 133 -11.54 -14.87 14.94
C ASP A 133 -12.39 -13.83 15.69
N ALA A 134 -11.76 -12.83 16.30
CA ALA A 134 -12.47 -11.73 16.96
C ALA A 134 -13.40 -10.99 15.98
N ARG A 135 -12.89 -10.67 14.78
CA ARG A 135 -13.65 -9.94 13.77
C ARG A 135 -14.82 -10.75 13.20
N LEU A 136 -14.62 -12.04 12.93
CA LEU A 136 -15.68 -12.90 12.41
C LEU A 136 -16.72 -13.23 13.51
N GLY A 137 -16.29 -13.36 14.77
CA GLY A 137 -17.16 -13.51 15.92
C GLY A 137 -18.10 -12.32 16.13
N ASP A 138 -17.59 -11.08 16.01
CA ASP A 138 -18.39 -9.85 16.07
C ASP A 138 -19.42 -9.76 14.92
N THR A 139 -19.13 -10.39 13.78
CA THR A 139 -20.03 -10.39 12.62
C THR A 139 -21.25 -11.30 12.84
N ILE A 140 -21.12 -12.32 13.72
CA ILE A 140 -22.20 -13.26 14.06
C ILE A 140 -23.11 -12.71 15.17
N HIS A 141 -22.62 -11.76 15.96
CA HIS A 141 -23.38 -11.06 17.00
C HIS A 141 -23.50 -9.56 16.69
N PRO A 142 -24.30 -9.14 15.69
CA PRO A 142 -24.64 -7.73 15.58
C PRO A 142 -25.37 -7.32 16.85
N ALA A 143 -24.87 -6.28 17.52
CA ALA A 143 -25.48 -5.71 18.72
C ALA A 143 -26.99 -5.53 18.52
N ALA A 144 -27.78 -6.15 19.40
CA ALA A 144 -29.24 -6.11 19.42
C ALA A 144 -29.78 -4.72 19.78
#